data_AF-A0AAD2JSE0-F1
#
_entry.id   AF-A0AAD2JSE0-F1
#
_cell.length_a   1.000
_cell.length_b   1.000
_cell.length_c   1.000
_cell.angle_alpha   90.00
_cell.angle_beta   90.00
_cell.angle_gamma   90.00
#
_symmetry.space_group_name_H-M   'P 1'
#
loop_
_entity.id
_entity.type
_entity.pdbx_description
1 polymer ?
#
loop_
_entity_poly.entity_id
_entity_poly.type
_entity_poly.pdbx_seq_one_letter_code
_entity_poly.pdbx_strand_id
1 'polypeptide(L)'
;MLFLLILYCLGSMIIVLIFDFIAEYFLFMKDMKMDKQEVKREYKEQEGNPEIKSKRRERHQEILSEQLKSDVSNSRLMIANPTHIAIGIYFKPHLSPIPLISVRETNEVALAVRKYAKEIGIPIITDKKLARKIYATHRRYDYVSFENIDEILRLLLWLEDVENAGQPVPDEQFSSEDKFIEGEDTEIENKDNN
;
A
#
# COMPACT_ATOMS: atom_id res chain seq x y z
N MET A 1 -85.88 -6.26 -45.97
CA MET A 1 -85.80 -6.46 -44.50
C MET A 1 -84.59 -7.30 -44.11
N LEU A 2 -84.43 -8.52 -44.63
CA LEU A 2 -83.27 -9.37 -44.33
C LEU A 2 -81.90 -8.73 -44.65
N PHE A 3 -81.78 -8.03 -45.78
CA PHE A 3 -80.53 -7.40 -46.22
C PHE A 3 -80.05 -6.27 -45.29
N LEU A 4 -80.99 -5.52 -44.69
CA LEU A 4 -80.67 -4.47 -43.71
C LEU A 4 -80.18 -5.06 -42.38
N LEU A 5 -80.78 -6.17 -41.95
CA LEU A 5 -80.31 -6.91 -40.76
C LEU A 5 -78.89 -7.47 -40.94
N ILE A 6 -78.60 -8.00 -42.13
CA ILE A 6 -77.26 -8.52 -42.46
C ILE A 6 -76.22 -7.39 -42.44
N LEU A 7 -76.54 -6.23 -43.03
CA LEU A 7 -75.64 -5.08 -43.04
C LEU A 7 -75.34 -4.55 -41.62
N TYR A 8 -76.35 -4.55 -40.75
CA TYR A 8 -76.20 -4.12 -39.36
C TYR A 8 -75.33 -5.07 -38.54
N CYS A 9 -75.50 -6.39 -38.71
CA CYS A 9 -74.62 -7.39 -38.08
C CYS A 9 -73.17 -7.33 -38.58
N LEU A 10 -72.96 -7.07 -39.88
CA LEU A 10 -71.62 -6.91 -40.44
C LEU A 10 -70.94 -5.64 -39.92
N GLY A 11 -71.70 -4.54 -39.83
CA GLY A 11 -71.21 -3.28 -39.27
C GLY A 11 -70.80 -3.40 -37.79
N SER A 12 -71.60 -4.08 -36.97
CA SER A 12 -71.26 -4.27 -35.55
C SER A 12 -70.01 -5.14 -35.35
N MET A 13 -69.83 -6.18 -36.17
CA MET A 13 -68.62 -7.01 -36.15
C MET A 13 -67.37 -6.22 -36.51
N ILE A 14 -67.43 -5.35 -37.53
CA ILE A 14 -66.30 -4.50 -37.92
C ILE A 14 -65.92 -3.55 -36.78
N ILE A 15 -66.90 -2.97 -36.08
CA ILE A 15 -66.64 -2.07 -34.96
C ILE A 15 -65.93 -2.81 -33.82
N VAL A 16 -66.39 -4.00 -33.46
CA VAL A 16 -65.74 -4.83 -32.42
C VAL A 16 -64.31 -5.16 -32.83
N LEU A 17 -64.08 -5.55 -34.08
CA LEU A 17 -62.75 -5.89 -34.60
C LEU A 17 -61.78 -4.71 -34.53
N ILE A 18 -62.23 -3.50 -34.85
CA ILE A 18 -61.42 -2.28 -34.76
C ILE A 18 -61.01 -2.01 -33.31
N PHE A 19 -61.94 -2.15 -32.36
CA PHE A 19 -61.63 -1.97 -30.95
C PHE A 19 -60.62 -2.99 -30.44
N ASP A 20 -60.76 -4.25 -30.86
CA ASP A 20 -59.85 -5.33 -30.47
C ASP A 20 -58.43 -5.06 -30.99
N PHE A 21 -58.30 -4.65 -32.26
CA PHE A 21 -57.02 -4.30 -32.86
C PHE A 21 -56.34 -3.11 -32.16
N ILE A 22 -57.09 -2.08 -31.77
CA ILE A 22 -56.55 -0.93 -31.04
C ILE A 22 -56.02 -1.37 -29.67
N ALA A 23 -56.76 -2.21 -28.95
CA ALA A 23 -56.34 -2.72 -27.66
C ALA A 23 -55.03 -3.53 -27.76
N GLU A 24 -54.96 -4.44 -28.73
CA GLU A 24 -53.77 -5.26 -28.99
C GLU A 24 -52.55 -4.40 -29.34
N TYR A 25 -52.73 -3.37 -30.18
CA TYR A 25 -51.65 -2.44 -30.53
C TYR A 25 -51.12 -1.66 -29.31
N PHE A 26 -52.00 -1.21 -28.42
CA PHE A 26 -51.59 -0.53 -27.18
C PHE A 26 -50.82 -1.45 -26.23
N LEU A 27 -51.24 -2.70 -26.09
CA LEU A 27 -50.53 -3.71 -25.29
C LEU A 27 -49.14 -3.99 -25.87
N PHE A 28 -49.05 -4.24 -27.18
CA PHE A 28 -47.78 -4.48 -27.87
C PHE A 28 -46.79 -3.33 -27.68
N MET A 29 -47.26 -2.08 -27.81
CA MET A 29 -46.43 -0.90 -27.57
C MET A 29 -46.00 -0.76 -26.11
N LYS A 30 -46.82 -1.20 -25.15
CA LYS A 30 -46.48 -1.19 -23.72
C LYS A 30 -45.41 -2.23 -23.40
N ASP A 31 -45.53 -3.42 -23.97
CA ASP A 31 -44.59 -4.52 -23.75
C ASP A 31 -43.23 -4.22 -24.37
N MET A 32 -43.20 -3.65 -25.59
CA MET A 32 -41.95 -3.17 -26.20
C MET A 32 -41.25 -2.05 -25.39
N LYS A 33 -41.99 -1.26 -24.60
CA LYS A 33 -41.40 -0.26 -23.70
C LYS A 33 -40.83 -0.91 -22.43
N MET A 34 -41.43 -2.01 -21.97
CA MET A 34 -40.97 -2.75 -20.80
C MET A 34 -39.65 -3.46 -21.08
N ASP A 35 -39.53 -4.13 -22.24
CA ASP A 35 -38.32 -4.85 -22.67
C ASP A 35 -37.10 -3.91 -22.78
N LYS A 36 -37.28 -2.71 -23.38
CA LYS A 36 -36.22 -1.68 -23.42
C LYS A 36 -35.80 -1.18 -22.04
N GLN A 37 -36.72 -1.14 -21.07
CA GLN A 37 -36.40 -0.77 -19.69
C GLN A 37 -35.65 -1.89 -18.97
N GLU A 38 -35.96 -3.15 -19.25
CA GLU A 38 -35.24 -4.33 -18.75
C GLU A 38 -33.81 -4.36 -19.25
N VAL A 39 -33.59 -4.26 -20.57
CA VAL A 39 -32.23 -4.23 -21.14
C VAL A 39 -31.39 -3.09 -20.55
N LYS A 40 -31.99 -1.91 -20.35
CA LYS A 40 -31.30 -0.75 -19.76
C LYS A 40 -31.00 -0.94 -18.26
N ARG A 41 -31.81 -1.75 -17.56
CA ARG A 41 -31.62 -2.10 -16.15
C ARG A 41 -30.55 -3.18 -16.01
N GLU A 42 -30.56 -4.21 -16.85
CA GLU A 42 -29.50 -5.22 -16.92
C GLU A 42 -28.13 -4.60 -17.24
N TYR A 43 -28.07 -3.63 -18.16
CA TYR A 43 -26.83 -2.91 -18.46
C TYR A 43 -26.31 -2.12 -17.25
N LYS A 44 -27.21 -1.51 -16.47
CA LYS A 44 -26.87 -0.80 -15.22
C LYS A 44 -26.49 -1.75 -14.07
N GLU A 45 -27.08 -2.94 -14.03
CA GLU A 45 -26.79 -3.96 -13.03
C GLU A 45 -25.47 -4.69 -13.32
N GLN A 46 -25.12 -4.92 -14.61
CA GLN A 46 -23.84 -5.51 -15.03
C GLN A 46 -22.63 -4.60 -14.75
N GLU A 47 -22.78 -3.27 -14.84
CA GLU A 47 -21.69 -2.34 -14.48
C GLU A 47 -21.44 -2.27 -12.97
N GLY A 48 -22.40 -2.76 -12.15
CA GLY A 48 -22.35 -2.70 -10.70
C GLY A 48 -22.49 -1.27 -10.17
N ASN A 49 -23.11 -1.10 -9.00
CA ASN A 49 -23.25 0.23 -8.41
C ASN A 49 -21.86 0.93 -8.33
N PRO A 50 -21.66 2.09 -8.98
CA PRO A 50 -20.39 2.80 -8.99
C PRO A 50 -19.90 3.13 -7.57
N GLU A 51 -20.81 3.32 -6.61
CA GLU A 51 -20.47 3.48 -5.20
C GLU A 51 -19.87 2.20 -4.58
N ILE A 52 -20.35 1.02 -4.98
CA ILE A 52 -19.80 -0.27 -4.51
C ILE A 52 -18.42 -0.49 -5.13
N LYS A 53 -18.23 -0.12 -6.40
CA LYS A 53 -16.92 -0.15 -7.06
C LYS A 53 -15.94 0.84 -6.42
N SER A 54 -16.39 2.05 -6.10
CA SER A 54 -15.61 3.07 -5.40
C SER A 54 -15.25 2.62 -3.98
N LYS A 55 -16.21 2.15 -3.18
CA LYS A 55 -15.97 1.63 -1.83
C LYS A 55 -15.08 0.38 -1.82
N ARG A 56 -15.19 -0.49 -2.82
CA ARG A 56 -14.25 -1.61 -2.99
C ARG A 56 -12.84 -1.12 -3.28
N ARG A 57 -12.69 -0.09 -4.11
CA ARG A 57 -11.40 0.53 -4.44
C ARG A 57 -10.81 1.27 -3.25
N GLU A 58 -11.62 2.00 -2.50
CA GLU A 58 -11.26 2.73 -1.28
C GLU A 58 -10.82 1.76 -0.16
N ARG A 59 -11.57 0.67 0.05
CA ARG A 59 -11.12 -0.42 0.94
C ARG A 59 -9.86 -1.12 0.46
N HIS A 60 -9.64 -1.23 -0.86
CA HIS A 60 -8.37 -1.69 -1.42
C HIS A 60 -7.25 -0.64 -1.32
N GLN A 61 -7.56 0.63 -1.03
CA GLN A 61 -6.55 1.67 -0.81
C GLN A 61 -6.07 1.67 0.64
N GLU A 62 -6.92 1.31 1.61
CA GLU A 62 -6.56 1.11 3.01
C GLU A 62 -5.94 -0.27 3.29
N ILE A 63 -4.93 -0.66 2.51
CA ILE A 63 -4.20 -1.93 2.73
C ILE A 63 -3.50 -1.92 4.10
N LEU A 64 -3.10 -0.74 4.58
CA LEU A 64 -2.38 -0.57 5.84
C LEU A 64 -3.33 -0.19 6.96
N SER A 65 -3.35 -1.01 8.02
CA SER A 65 -4.00 -0.63 9.28
C SER A 65 -3.28 0.53 9.96
N GLU A 66 -3.99 1.29 10.79
CA GLU A 66 -3.40 2.39 11.59
C GLU A 66 -2.26 1.91 12.49
N GLN A 67 -2.39 0.70 13.06
CA GLN A 67 -1.30 0.09 13.83
C GLN A 67 -0.05 -0.12 12.97
N LEU A 68 -0.22 -0.68 11.76
CA LEU A 68 0.92 -0.92 10.87
C LEU A 68 1.56 0.38 10.39
N LYS A 69 0.77 1.43 10.14
CA LYS A 69 1.31 2.77 9.85
C LYS A 69 2.14 3.32 11.01
N SER A 70 1.66 3.15 12.25
CA SER A 70 2.42 3.52 13.45
C SER A 70 3.71 2.71 13.57
N ASP A 71 3.67 1.40 13.35
CA ASP A 71 4.85 0.53 13.40
C ASP A 71 5.91 0.96 12.35
N VAL A 72 5.46 1.32 11.14
CA VAL A 72 6.33 1.86 10.09
C VAL A 72 6.94 3.20 10.52
N SER A 73 6.12 4.13 11.04
CA SER A 73 6.59 5.45 11.49
C SER A 73 7.59 5.39 12.64
N ASN A 74 7.52 4.36 13.48
CA ASN A 74 8.45 4.17 14.58
C ASN A 74 9.76 3.48 14.14
N SER A 75 9.84 2.97 12.91
CA SER A 75 11.02 2.28 12.41
C SER A 75 12.15 3.27 12.14
N ARG A 76 13.37 2.97 12.62
CA ARG A 76 14.59 3.72 12.31
C ARG A 76 14.98 3.53 10.83
N LEU A 77 14.83 2.31 10.33
CA LEU A 77 15.05 1.96 8.93
C LEU A 77 14.17 0.78 8.50
N MET A 78 14.05 0.60 7.19
CA MET A 78 13.42 -0.57 6.59
C MET A 78 14.39 -1.39 5.75
N ILE A 79 14.24 -2.71 5.78
CA ILE A 79 14.96 -3.66 4.92
C ILE A 79 13.93 -4.33 4.00
N ALA A 80 14.15 -4.30 2.70
CA ALA A 80 13.18 -4.77 1.72
C ALA A 80 13.75 -5.81 0.73
N ASN A 81 12.95 -6.84 0.45
CA ASN A 81 13.03 -7.60 -0.81
C ASN A 81 11.99 -6.99 -1.75
N PRO A 82 12.39 -6.33 -2.86
CA PRO A 82 11.60 -5.30 -3.56
C PRO A 82 10.10 -5.55 -3.70
N THR A 83 9.69 -6.76 -4.07
CA THR A 83 8.28 -7.07 -4.36
C THR A 83 7.63 -7.99 -3.34
N HIS A 84 8.37 -8.48 -2.33
CA HIS A 84 7.92 -9.63 -1.54
C HIS A 84 7.98 -9.44 -0.04
N ILE A 85 8.92 -8.64 0.49
CA ILE A 85 9.15 -8.56 1.94
C ILE A 85 9.49 -7.13 2.32
N ALA A 86 8.87 -6.63 3.39
CA ALA A 86 9.25 -5.40 4.07
C ALA A 86 9.44 -5.68 5.57
N ILE A 87 10.64 -5.41 6.06
CA ILE A 87 11.02 -5.52 7.47
C ILE A 87 11.31 -4.12 7.99
N GLY A 88 10.71 -3.74 9.12
CA GLY A 88 11.01 -2.51 9.83
C GLY A 88 11.87 -2.81 11.05
N ILE A 89 12.89 -1.99 11.27
CA ILE A 89 13.77 -2.09 12.42
C ILE A 89 13.50 -0.90 13.34
N TYR A 90 13.05 -1.18 14.55
CA TYR A 90 12.97 -0.21 15.63
C TYR A 90 14.25 -0.27 16.45
N PHE A 91 14.88 0.87 16.67
CA PHE A 91 16.08 0.97 17.48
C PHE A 91 16.14 2.31 18.20
N LYS A 92 16.25 2.25 19.54
CA LYS A 92 16.49 3.41 20.40
C LYS A 92 17.52 2.99 21.45
N PRO A 93 18.81 3.39 21.29
CA PRO A 93 19.90 2.96 22.17
C PRO A 93 19.63 3.20 23.66
N HIS A 94 18.94 4.29 24.00
CA HIS A 94 18.61 4.65 25.38
C HIS A 94 17.55 3.74 26.02
N LEU A 95 16.74 3.02 25.23
CA LEU A 95 15.68 2.14 25.73
C LEU A 95 16.06 0.67 25.63
N SER A 96 16.69 0.26 24.53
CA SER A 96 17.13 -1.12 24.31
C SER A 96 18.42 -1.12 23.52
N PRO A 97 19.47 -1.82 24.02
CA PRO A 97 20.72 -1.98 23.28
C PRO A 97 20.56 -2.90 22.06
N ILE A 98 19.50 -3.71 22.00
CA ILE A 98 19.23 -4.64 20.90
C ILE A 98 18.08 -4.11 20.04
N PRO A 99 18.24 -4.06 18.70
CA PRO A 99 17.16 -3.68 17.79
C PRO A 99 15.97 -4.66 17.84
N LEU A 100 14.78 -4.12 17.56
CA LEU A 100 13.52 -4.85 17.56
C LEU A 100 12.92 -4.84 16.14
N ILE A 101 12.25 -5.93 15.75
CA ILE A 101 11.48 -5.97 14.50
C ILE A 101 10.14 -5.25 14.71
N SER A 102 10.00 -4.03 14.20
CA SER A 102 8.73 -3.27 14.26
C SER A 102 7.73 -3.73 13.21
N VAL A 103 8.19 -4.00 12.00
CA VAL A 103 7.33 -4.37 10.86
C VAL A 103 7.82 -5.66 10.23
N ARG A 104 6.88 -6.55 9.87
CA ARG A 104 7.19 -7.79 9.18
C ARG A 104 6.06 -8.19 8.24
N GLU A 105 6.12 -7.74 7.00
CA GLU A 105 5.05 -7.89 6.01
C GLU A 105 5.52 -8.50 4.70
N THR A 106 4.57 -9.07 3.93
CA THR A 106 4.84 -9.66 2.61
C THR A 106 3.85 -9.24 1.54
N ASN A 107 4.22 -9.51 0.28
CA ASN A 107 3.37 -9.34 -0.90
C ASN A 107 2.81 -7.90 -1.03
N GLU A 108 1.52 -7.76 -1.31
CA GLU A 108 0.83 -6.47 -1.48
C GLU A 108 0.98 -5.55 -0.26
N VAL A 109 0.95 -6.11 0.95
CA VAL A 109 1.13 -5.32 2.19
C VAL A 109 2.56 -4.79 2.27
N ALA A 110 3.57 -5.57 1.87
CA ALA A 110 4.94 -5.10 1.81
C ALA A 110 5.13 -3.95 0.80
N LEU A 111 4.45 -4.00 -0.35
CA LEU A 111 4.47 -2.90 -1.33
C LEU A 111 3.84 -1.63 -0.75
N ALA A 112 2.69 -1.76 -0.10
CA ALA A 112 2.02 -0.65 0.56
C ALA A 112 2.88 -0.06 1.69
N VAL A 113 3.50 -0.90 2.52
CA VAL A 113 4.43 -0.49 3.59
C VAL A 113 5.60 0.29 3.02
N ARG A 114 6.24 -0.18 1.94
CA ARG A 114 7.36 0.52 1.30
C ARG A 114 6.94 1.87 0.74
N LYS A 115 5.76 1.93 0.13
CA LYS A 115 5.20 3.18 -0.38
C LYS A 115 4.99 4.18 0.75
N TYR A 116 4.34 3.75 1.83
CA TYR A 116 4.09 4.59 2.99
C TYR A 116 5.38 5.04 3.68
N ALA A 117 6.34 4.14 3.89
CA ALA A 117 7.66 4.45 4.43
C ALA A 117 8.39 5.53 3.61
N LYS A 118 8.31 5.45 2.28
CA LYS A 118 8.86 6.47 1.38
C LYS A 118 8.14 7.81 1.50
N GLU A 119 6.83 7.81 1.69
CA GLU A 119 6.02 9.02 1.88
C GLU A 119 6.38 9.77 3.17
N ILE A 120 6.65 9.04 4.26
CA ILE A 120 7.04 9.63 5.55
C ILE A 120 8.56 9.77 5.75
N GLY A 121 9.36 9.43 4.75
CA GLY A 121 10.82 9.63 4.76
C GLY A 121 11.63 8.60 5.54
N ILE A 122 11.08 7.41 5.86
CA ILE A 122 11.86 6.34 6.49
C ILE A 122 12.82 5.72 5.44
N PRO A 123 14.12 5.60 5.74
CA PRO A 123 15.11 5.04 4.81
C PRO A 123 14.84 3.55 4.53
N ILE A 124 14.88 3.18 3.25
CA ILE A 124 14.61 1.81 2.79
C ILE A 124 15.86 1.24 2.12
N ILE A 125 16.43 0.21 2.74
CA ILE A 125 17.61 -0.51 2.25
C ILE A 125 17.13 -1.76 1.53
N THR A 126 17.60 -1.95 0.29
CA THR A 126 17.23 -3.11 -0.51
C THR A 126 18.28 -4.21 -0.35
N ASP A 127 18.03 -5.17 0.54
CA ASP A 127 18.83 -6.39 0.68
C ASP A 127 17.91 -7.61 0.67
N LYS A 128 17.92 -8.34 -0.44
CA LYS A 128 17.07 -9.52 -0.65
C LYS A 128 17.45 -10.68 0.27
N LYS A 129 18.75 -10.87 0.55
CA LYS A 129 19.26 -11.99 1.34
C LYS A 129 18.92 -11.77 2.81
N LEU A 130 19.23 -10.59 3.33
CA LEU A 130 18.96 -10.22 4.71
C LEU A 130 17.45 -10.17 4.99
N ALA A 131 16.65 -9.58 4.10
CA ALA A 131 15.19 -9.53 4.26
C ALA A 131 14.58 -10.95 4.34
N ARG A 132 15.02 -11.89 3.49
CA ARG A 132 14.56 -13.29 3.54
C ARG A 132 15.01 -13.99 4.82
N LYS A 133 16.26 -13.79 5.25
CA LYS A 133 16.82 -14.37 6.47
C LYS A 133 16.05 -13.92 7.70
N ILE A 134 15.86 -12.61 7.87
CA ILE A 134 15.12 -12.04 9.01
C ILE A 134 13.65 -12.49 8.98
N TYR A 135 13.00 -12.45 7.82
CA TYR A 135 11.61 -12.87 7.70
C TYR A 135 11.38 -14.33 8.11
N ALA A 136 12.32 -15.22 7.79
CA ALA A 136 12.24 -16.64 8.12
C ALA A 136 12.53 -16.92 9.61
N THR A 137 13.34 -16.10 10.26
CA THR A 137 13.86 -16.37 11.62
C THR A 137 13.17 -15.57 12.73
N HIS A 138 12.55 -14.43 12.41
CA HIS A 138 11.97 -13.51 13.39
C HIS A 138 10.48 -13.27 13.17
N ARG A 139 9.77 -12.93 14.25
CA ARG A 139 8.40 -12.42 14.23
C ARG A 139 8.38 -10.91 14.48
N ARG A 140 7.22 -10.30 14.24
CA ARG A 140 6.97 -8.91 14.59
C ARG A 140 7.02 -8.77 16.12
N TYR A 141 7.72 -7.75 16.60
CA TYR A 141 8.06 -7.45 17.99
C TYR A 141 9.05 -8.42 18.66
N ASP A 142 9.76 -9.23 17.88
CA ASP A 142 10.92 -9.97 18.40
C ASP A 142 12.16 -9.07 18.41
N TYR A 143 13.03 -9.28 19.41
CA TYR A 143 14.39 -8.75 19.36
C TYR A 143 15.20 -9.49 18.30
N VAL A 144 16.12 -8.78 17.67
CA VAL A 144 17.04 -9.36 16.70
C VAL A 144 17.96 -10.36 17.41
N SER A 145 18.04 -11.57 16.86
CA SER A 145 18.91 -12.65 17.35
C SER A 145 20.38 -12.33 17.10
N PHE A 146 21.25 -12.89 17.94
CA PHE A 146 22.70 -12.72 17.83
C PHE A 146 23.29 -13.11 16.46
N GLU A 147 22.62 -13.97 15.70
CA GLU A 147 23.10 -14.39 14.36
C GLU A 147 22.85 -13.34 13.26
N ASN A 148 22.02 -12.33 13.52
CA ASN A 148 21.68 -11.27 12.55
C ASN A 148 21.98 -9.86 13.07
N ILE A 149 22.45 -9.77 14.32
CA ILE A 149 22.62 -8.49 15.00
C ILE A 149 23.71 -7.66 14.33
N ASP A 150 24.80 -8.30 13.88
CA ASP A 150 25.93 -7.63 13.27
C ASP A 150 25.54 -6.96 11.95
N GLU A 151 24.78 -7.65 11.09
CA GLU A 151 24.33 -7.07 9.82
C GLU A 151 23.39 -5.89 10.03
N ILE A 152 22.44 -5.99 10.98
CA ILE A 152 21.50 -4.91 11.26
C ILE A 152 22.20 -3.72 11.92
N LEU A 153 23.12 -3.98 12.86
CA LEU A 153 23.89 -2.93 13.52
C LEU A 153 24.76 -2.16 12.52
N ARG A 154 25.42 -2.86 11.58
CA ARG A 154 26.17 -2.20 10.51
C ARG A 154 25.31 -1.24 9.69
N LEU A 155 24.07 -1.62 9.36
CA LEU A 155 23.16 -0.74 8.63
C LEU A 155 22.70 0.46 9.47
N LEU A 156 22.48 0.27 10.76
CA LEU A 156 22.12 1.35 11.69
C LEU A 156 23.26 2.34 11.88
N LEU A 157 24.50 1.85 12.03
CA LEU A 157 25.70 2.68 12.13
C LEU A 157 25.95 3.44 10.83
N TRP A 158 25.85 2.77 9.68
CA TRP A 158 25.95 3.45 8.39
C TRP A 158 24.88 4.53 8.22
N LEU A 159 23.64 4.30 8.68
CA LEU A 159 22.59 5.31 8.63
C LEU A 159 22.92 6.51 9.51
N GLU A 160 23.42 6.26 10.72
CA GLU A 160 23.88 7.31 11.64
C GLU A 160 25.01 8.15 11.02
N ASP A 161 26.00 7.50 10.37
CA ASP A 161 27.09 8.19 9.67
C ASP A 161 26.56 9.05 8.51
N VAL A 162 25.58 8.55 7.75
CA VAL A 162 24.96 9.30 6.65
C VAL A 162 24.16 10.50 7.16
N GLU A 163 23.46 10.35 8.29
CA GLU A 163 22.75 11.44 8.95
C GLU A 163 23.73 12.49 9.49
N ASN A 164 24.84 12.06 10.07
CA ASN A 164 25.89 12.92 10.65
C ASN A 164 26.75 13.60 9.59
N ALA A 165 27.08 12.93 8.48
CA ALA A 165 27.79 13.54 7.35
C ALA A 165 26.96 14.63 6.64
N GLY A 166 25.64 14.63 6.84
CA GLY A 166 24.74 15.71 6.43
C GLY A 166 24.67 16.87 7.44
N GLN A 167 25.25 16.74 8.63
CA GLN A 167 25.37 17.80 9.63
C GLN A 167 26.79 18.37 9.66
N PRO A 168 26.98 19.69 9.87
CA PRO A 168 28.30 20.20 10.17
C PRO A 168 28.79 19.53 11.47
N VAL A 169 29.99 18.93 11.40
CA VAL A 169 30.64 18.26 12.54
C VAL A 169 30.68 19.23 13.72
N PRO A 170 30.11 18.89 14.90
CA PRO A 170 30.26 19.71 16.09
C PRO A 170 31.75 19.80 16.47
N ASP A 171 32.23 21.02 16.66
CA ASP A 171 33.65 21.39 16.87
C ASP A 171 34.35 20.63 18.03
N GLU A 172 33.62 19.91 18.87
CA GLU A 172 34.15 19.23 20.07
C GLU A 172 34.84 17.89 19.79
N GLN A 173 34.58 17.23 18.65
CA GLN A 173 35.20 15.92 18.36
C GLN A 173 36.62 16.03 17.78
N PHE A 174 37.01 17.20 17.28
CA PHE A 174 38.35 17.44 16.71
C PHE A 174 39.43 17.65 17.79
N SER A 175 39.06 18.02 19.03
CA SER A 175 40.03 18.35 20.09
C SER A 175 40.73 17.13 20.72
N SER A 176 40.20 15.92 20.56
CA SER A 176 40.74 14.71 21.19
C SER A 176 41.72 13.94 20.30
N GLU A 177 41.57 14.02 18.98
CA GLU A 177 42.46 13.34 18.02
C GLU A 177 43.69 14.19 17.66
N ASP A 178 43.58 15.52 17.61
CA ASP A 178 44.74 16.40 17.35
C ASP A 178 45.78 16.37 18.49
N LYS A 179 45.35 16.10 19.73
CA LYS A 179 46.28 15.96 20.89
C LYS A 179 47.08 14.67 20.87
N PHE A 180 46.64 13.65 20.14
CA PHE A 180 47.40 12.41 20.00
C PHE A 180 48.48 12.53 18.92
N ILE A 181 48.25 13.33 17.87
CA ILE A 181 49.20 13.52 16.78
C ILE A 181 50.34 14.47 17.18
N GLU A 182 50.06 15.54 17.95
CA GLU A 182 51.14 16.45 18.42
C GLU A 182 52.14 15.80 19.39
N GLY A 183 51.81 14.63 19.98
CA GLY A 183 52.70 13.93 20.91
C GLY A 183 53.74 13.02 20.26
N GLU A 184 53.50 12.57 19.02
CA GLU A 184 54.34 11.54 18.37
C GLU A 184 55.49 12.12 17.55
N ASP A 185 55.37 13.37 17.10
CA ASP A 185 56.39 14.04 16.26
C ASP A 185 57.60 14.56 17.05
N THR A 186 57.55 14.57 18.38
CA THR A 186 58.63 15.15 19.22
C THR A 186 59.75 14.17 19.64
N GLU A 187 59.63 12.87 19.39
CA GLU A 187 60.59 11.87 19.90
C GLU A 187 61.63 11.35 18.87
N ILE A 188 61.61 11.79 17.61
CA ILE A 188 62.50 11.21 16.57
C ILE A 188 63.77 12.05 16.31
N GLU A 189 63.88 13.29 16.81
CA GLU A 189 65.00 14.19 16.47
C GLU A 189 66.07 14.37 17.57
N ASN A 190 66.47 13.30 18.27
CA ASN A 190 67.65 13.35 19.14
C ASN A 190 68.35 11.98 19.26
N LYS A 191 68.91 11.51 18.15
CA LYS A 191 69.84 10.37 18.21
C LYS A 191 70.94 10.40 17.16
N ASP A 192 71.49 11.57 16.90
CA ASP A 192 72.76 11.75 16.20
C ASP A 192 73.46 12.98 16.79
N ASN A 193 74.16 12.80 17.93
CA ASN A 193 75.23 13.68 18.45
C ASN A 193 75.70 13.20 19.84
N ASN A 194 76.52 12.14 19.87
CA ASN A 194 77.70 12.00 20.75
C ASN A 194 78.53 10.78 20.36
#